data_AF-A0A6N8WR30-F1
#
_entry.id   AF-A0A6N8WR30-F1
#
_cell.length_a   1.000
_cell.length_b   1.000
_cell.length_c   1.000
_cell.angle_alpha   90.00
_cell.angle_beta   90.00
_cell.angle_gamma   90.00
#
_symmetry.space_group_name_H-M   'P 1'
#
loop_
_entity.id
_entity.type
_entity.pdbx_description
1 polymer ?
#
loop_
_entity_poly.entity_id
_entity_poly.type
_entity_poly.pdbx_seq_one_letter_code
_entity_poly.pdbx_strand_id
1 'polypeptide(L)'
;MNTSTTSDKAPIPSPDELRRNREERDRLENEIAELSARIDAAIYELLVRIRRFDELGGWSGATSYPQWLSWRANLAPGTAREYVRVAHALANLPQTSDALRRGQVSYSKVRAITRVATAATEDRLLHLA
;
A
#
# COMPACT_ATOMS: atom_id res chain seq x y z
N MET A 1 16.92 17.35 53.72
CA MET A 1 16.85 16.84 52.33
C MET A 1 16.13 15.51 52.39
N ASN A 2 14.91 15.41 51.85
CA ASN A 2 14.26 14.17 51.46
C ASN A 2 13.20 14.52 50.41
N THR A 3 13.20 13.72 49.36
CA THR A 3 12.50 13.83 48.07
C THR A 3 11.00 13.55 48.18
N SER A 4 10.17 14.31 47.47
CA SER A 4 8.78 13.93 47.15
C SER A 4 8.53 14.19 45.67
N THR A 5 8.88 13.19 44.87
CA THR A 5 8.40 13.04 43.49
C THR A 5 6.92 12.70 43.57
N THR A 6 6.06 13.71 43.44
CA THR A 6 4.63 13.50 43.22
C THR A 6 4.47 12.87 41.84
N SER A 7 4.12 11.59 41.80
CA SER A 7 3.78 10.88 40.58
C SER A 7 2.47 11.46 40.04
N ASP A 8 2.59 12.34 39.06
CA ASP A 8 1.47 12.91 38.31
C ASP A 8 0.90 11.84 37.35
N LYS A 9 0.10 10.94 37.91
CA LYS A 9 -0.58 9.89 37.14
C LYS A 9 -1.88 10.49 36.62
N ALA A 10 -2.04 10.48 35.30
CA ALA A 10 -3.27 10.92 34.64
C ALA A 10 -4.51 10.29 35.32
N PRO A 11 -5.58 11.06 35.56
CA PRO A 11 -6.80 10.57 36.19
C PRO A 11 -7.33 9.32 35.47
N ILE A 12 -7.83 8.35 36.24
CA ILE A 12 -8.47 7.16 35.66
C ILE A 12 -9.70 7.62 34.85
N PRO A 13 -9.83 7.26 33.56
CA PRO A 13 -10.98 7.65 32.76
C PRO A 13 -12.27 7.11 33.37
N SER A 14 -13.33 7.92 33.32
CA SER A 14 -14.67 7.53 33.76
C SER A 14 -15.23 6.40 32.89
N PRO A 15 -16.20 5.59 33.39
CA PRO A 15 -16.82 4.52 32.61
C PRO A 15 -17.41 4.97 31.26
N ASP A 16 -17.99 6.17 31.18
CA ASP A 16 -18.52 6.74 29.94
C ASP A 16 -17.42 7.10 28.93
N GLU A 17 -16.30 7.63 29.40
CA GLU A 17 -15.11 7.88 28.56
C GLU A 17 -14.53 6.57 28.02
N LEU A 18 -14.45 5.53 28.86
CA LEU A 18 -14.01 4.22 28.43
C LEU A 18 -14.94 3.63 27.35
N ARG A 19 -16.25 3.83 27.47
CA ARG A 19 -17.22 3.41 26.43
C ARG A 19 -17.00 4.18 25.13
N ARG A 20 -16.94 5.52 25.18
CA ARG A 20 -16.69 6.36 24.00
C ARG A 20 -15.38 6.01 23.31
N ASN A 21 -14.32 5.77 24.08
CA ASN A 21 -13.01 5.39 23.55
C ASN A 21 -13.05 4.02 22.86
N ARG A 22 -13.86 3.07 23.35
CA ARG A 22 -14.05 1.78 22.65
C ARG A 22 -14.77 1.98 21.33
N GLU A 23 -15.90 2.69 21.33
CA GLU A 23 -16.66 2.99 20.11
C GLU A 23 -15.82 3.72 19.06
N GLU A 24 -14.98 4.67 19.49
CA GLU A 24 -14.08 5.39 18.59
C GLU A 24 -12.97 4.49 18.04
N ARG A 25 -12.39 3.62 18.86
CA ARG A 25 -11.39 2.65 18.39
C ARG A 25 -11.95 1.71 17.35
N ASP A 26 -13.15 1.19 17.58
CA ASP A 26 -13.82 0.28 16.63
C ASP A 26 -14.15 1.01 15.31
N ARG A 27 -14.56 2.28 15.37
CA ARG A 27 -14.73 3.12 14.17
C ARG A 27 -13.41 3.31 13.42
N LEU A 28 -12.37 3.77 14.12
CA LEU A 28 -11.06 4.04 13.50
C LEU A 28 -10.43 2.78 12.90
N GLU A 29 -10.60 1.62 13.54
CA GLU A 29 -10.12 0.34 12.99
C GLU A 29 -10.75 0.05 11.62
N ASN A 30 -12.08 0.21 11.51
CA ASN A 30 -12.78 0.03 10.24
C ASN A 30 -12.36 1.08 9.20
N GLU A 31 -12.29 2.36 9.60
CA GLU A 31 -11.87 3.43 8.69
C GLU A 31 -10.45 3.24 8.15
N ILE A 32 -9.51 2.77 9.00
CA ILE A 32 -8.14 2.45 8.59
C ILE A 32 -8.14 1.32 7.56
N ALA A 33 -8.91 0.26 7.79
CA ALA A 33 -9.01 -0.87 6.86
C ALA A 33 -9.60 -0.44 5.51
N GLU A 34 -10.69 0.33 5.53
CA GLU A 34 -11.35 0.84 4.32
C GLU A 34 -10.47 1.81 3.53
N LEU A 35 -9.79 2.74 4.22
CA LEU A 35 -8.84 3.66 3.60
C LEU A 35 -7.67 2.90 2.97
N SER A 36 -7.13 1.91 3.66
CA SER A 36 -6.03 1.09 3.15
C SER A 36 -6.43 0.35 1.86
N ALA A 37 -7.58 -0.31 1.85
CA ALA A 37 -8.09 -1.00 0.66
C ALA A 37 -8.30 -0.04 -0.53
N ARG A 38 -8.82 1.16 -0.28
CA ARG A 38 -8.97 2.19 -1.33
C ARG A 38 -7.64 2.71 -1.84
N ILE A 39 -6.64 2.89 -0.97
CA ILE A 39 -5.28 3.27 -1.37
C ILE A 39 -4.68 2.19 -2.26
N ASP A 40 -4.82 0.91 -1.89
CA ASP A 40 -4.30 -0.21 -2.68
C ASP A 40 -4.98 -0.31 -4.06
N ALA A 41 -6.30 -0.11 -4.14
CA ALA A 41 -7.02 -0.02 -5.41
C ALA A 41 -6.57 1.19 -6.26
N ALA A 42 -6.32 2.34 -5.64
CA ALA A 42 -5.78 3.51 -6.34
C ALA A 42 -4.33 3.27 -6.83
N ILE A 43 -3.52 2.54 -6.08
CA ILE A 43 -2.18 2.11 -6.52
C ILE A 43 -2.29 1.19 -7.74
N TYR A 44 -3.23 0.23 -7.75
CA TYR A 44 -3.48 -0.59 -8.96
C TYR A 44 -3.76 0.29 -10.18
N GLU A 45 -4.66 1.26 -10.03
CA GLU A 45 -5.02 2.18 -11.09
C GLU A 45 -3.82 2.98 -11.62
N LEU A 46 -2.94 3.42 -10.73
CA LEU A 46 -1.68 4.08 -11.08
C LEU A 46 -0.75 3.13 -11.86
N LEU A 47 -0.58 1.90 -11.38
CA LEU A 47 0.31 0.90 -12.00
C LEU A 47 -0.15 0.55 -13.43
N VAL A 48 -1.46 0.41 -13.67
CA VAL A 48 -2.01 0.19 -15.02
C VAL A 48 -1.67 1.34 -15.96
N ARG A 49 -1.77 2.59 -15.47
CA ARG A 49 -1.45 3.79 -16.26
C ARG A 49 0.06 3.93 -16.51
N ILE A 50 0.89 3.57 -15.53
CA ILE A 50 2.36 3.48 -15.68
C ILE A 50 2.70 2.52 -16.80
N ARG A 51 2.22 1.26 -16.74
CA ARG A 51 2.50 0.28 -17.79
C ARG A 51 2.04 0.78 -19.16
N ARG A 52 0.80 1.28 -19.24
CA ARG A 52 0.23 1.74 -20.51
C ARG A 52 1.00 2.93 -21.10
N PHE A 53 1.46 3.84 -20.27
CA PHE A 53 2.23 5.00 -20.72
C PHE A 53 3.62 4.61 -21.24
N ASP A 54 4.26 3.60 -20.62
CA ASP A 54 5.52 3.03 -21.09
C ASP A 54 5.35 2.33 -22.45
N GLU A 55 4.30 1.51 -22.62
CA GLU A 55 3.95 0.85 -23.88
C GLU A 55 3.74 1.83 -25.05
N LEU A 56 3.28 3.04 -24.75
CA LEU A 56 3.08 4.11 -25.73
C LEU A 56 4.36 4.90 -26.03
N GLY A 57 5.47 4.63 -25.34
CA GLY A 57 6.72 5.41 -25.46
C GLY A 57 6.55 6.87 -25.05
N GLY A 58 5.63 7.19 -24.14
CA GLY A 58 5.22 8.56 -23.85
C GLY A 58 6.24 9.41 -23.07
N TRP A 59 7.34 8.82 -22.60
CA TRP A 59 8.36 9.50 -21.81
C TRP A 59 9.50 10.03 -22.67
N SER A 60 10.03 11.18 -22.31
CA SER A 60 11.19 11.81 -22.95
C SER A 60 11.94 12.67 -21.93
N GLY A 61 13.18 13.05 -22.24
CA GLY A 61 13.98 13.94 -21.39
C GLY A 61 14.54 13.27 -20.12
N ALA A 62 14.61 11.95 -20.06
CA ALA A 62 15.26 11.17 -19.01
C ALA A 62 16.08 10.02 -19.63
N THR A 63 17.01 9.43 -18.87
CA THR A 63 17.83 8.30 -19.35
C THR A 63 17.14 6.95 -19.22
N SER A 64 16.04 6.88 -18.47
CA SER A 64 15.22 5.67 -18.33
C SER A 64 13.79 5.99 -17.89
N TYR A 65 12.85 5.08 -18.17
CA TYR A 65 11.46 5.25 -17.76
C TYR A 65 11.27 5.41 -16.24
N PRO A 66 11.91 4.61 -15.36
CA PRO A 66 11.82 4.84 -13.91
C PRO A 66 12.38 6.19 -13.45
N GLN A 67 13.41 6.73 -14.13
CA GLN A 67 13.92 8.06 -13.81
C GLN A 67 12.91 9.14 -14.19
N TRP A 68 12.30 9.05 -15.38
CA TRP A 68 11.23 9.94 -15.79
C TRP A 68 10.06 9.90 -14.79
N LEU A 69 9.66 8.70 -14.36
CA LEU A 69 8.57 8.52 -13.41
C LEU A 69 8.90 9.09 -12.04
N SER A 70 10.14 8.91 -11.57
CA SER A 70 10.63 9.48 -10.29
C SER A 70 10.43 11.00 -10.25
N TRP A 71 10.83 11.71 -11.31
CA TRP A 71 10.58 13.15 -11.45
C TRP A 71 9.09 13.47 -11.60
N ARG A 72 8.38 12.78 -12.50
CA ARG A 72 6.99 13.11 -12.84
C ARG A 72 6.02 12.92 -11.68
N ALA A 73 6.25 11.91 -10.85
CA ALA A 73 5.35 11.51 -9.75
C ALA A 73 5.92 11.82 -8.36
N ASN A 74 7.01 12.59 -8.26
CA ASN A 74 7.68 12.93 -7.01
C ASN A 74 8.01 11.68 -6.14
N LEU A 75 8.53 10.63 -6.79
CA LEU A 75 8.87 9.37 -6.14
C LEU A 75 10.37 9.27 -5.93
N ALA A 76 10.79 8.64 -4.83
CA ALA A 76 12.17 8.21 -4.68
C ALA A 76 12.55 7.26 -5.84
N PRO A 77 13.80 7.29 -6.34
CA PRO A 77 14.22 6.47 -7.49
C PRO A 77 14.00 4.96 -7.28
N GLY A 78 14.17 4.47 -6.04
CA GLY A 78 13.86 3.09 -5.69
C GLY A 78 12.39 2.74 -5.89
N THR A 79 11.49 3.58 -5.35
CA THR A 79 10.04 3.41 -5.48
C THR A 79 9.58 3.43 -6.92
N ALA A 80 10.11 4.34 -7.75
CA ALA A 80 9.76 4.40 -9.16
C ALA A 80 10.14 3.10 -9.91
N ARG A 81 11.33 2.55 -9.64
CA ARG A 81 11.73 1.24 -10.21
C ARG A 81 10.81 0.11 -9.77
N GLU A 82 10.42 0.10 -8.50
CA GLU A 82 9.48 -0.92 -8.00
C GLU A 82 8.11 -0.81 -8.65
N TYR A 83 7.59 0.42 -8.81
CA TYR A 83 6.30 0.64 -9.47
C TYR A 83 6.33 0.16 -10.92
N VAL A 84 7.36 0.54 -11.68
CA VAL A 84 7.53 0.07 -13.07
C VAL A 84 7.62 -1.46 -13.13
N ARG A 85 8.42 -2.09 -12.27
CA ARG A 85 8.54 -3.56 -12.24
C ARG A 85 7.21 -4.24 -11.92
N VAL A 86 6.50 -3.79 -10.88
CA VAL A 86 5.22 -4.38 -10.47
C VAL A 86 4.16 -4.18 -11.57
N ALA A 87 4.10 -2.98 -12.15
CA ALA A 87 3.16 -2.64 -13.22
C ALA A 87 3.27 -3.61 -14.42
N HIS A 88 4.50 -3.89 -14.86
CA HIS A 88 4.77 -4.85 -15.93
C HIS A 88 4.50 -6.30 -15.49
N ALA A 89 4.88 -6.71 -14.28
CA ALA A 89 4.65 -8.06 -13.79
C ALA A 89 3.14 -8.41 -13.69
N LEU A 90 2.30 -7.46 -13.28
CA LEU A 90 0.85 -7.67 -13.16
C LEU A 90 0.14 -7.97 -14.48
N ALA A 91 0.76 -7.67 -15.64
CA ALA A 91 0.22 -8.06 -16.94
C ALA A 91 0.13 -9.60 -17.11
N ASN A 92 0.98 -10.34 -16.40
CA ASN A 92 1.07 -11.81 -16.49
C ASN A 92 0.51 -12.53 -15.25
N LEU A 93 -0.11 -11.79 -14.32
CA LEU A 93 -0.61 -12.29 -13.04
C LEU A 93 -2.06 -11.80 -12.82
N PRO A 94 -3.03 -12.31 -13.62
CA PRO A 94 -4.40 -11.81 -13.62
C PRO A 94 -5.10 -11.91 -12.26
N GLN A 95 -4.89 -12.98 -11.48
CA GLN A 95 -5.52 -13.10 -10.16
C GLN A 95 -4.93 -12.08 -9.16
N THR A 96 -3.61 -11.89 -9.18
CA THR A 96 -2.93 -10.92 -8.33
C THR A 96 -3.32 -9.49 -8.68
N SER A 97 -3.40 -9.20 -9.98
CA SER A 97 -3.85 -7.95 -10.57
C SER A 97 -5.26 -7.59 -10.10
N ASP A 98 -6.18 -8.55 -10.18
CA ASP A 98 -7.58 -8.37 -9.80
C ASP A 98 -7.78 -8.26 -8.28
N ALA A 99 -7.00 -8.99 -7.49
CA ALA A 99 -7.01 -8.85 -6.03
C ALA A 99 -6.55 -7.46 -5.58
N LEU A 100 -5.49 -6.90 -6.17
CA LEU A 100 -5.04 -5.53 -5.88
C LEU A 100 -6.07 -4.50 -6.33
N ARG A 101 -6.65 -4.68 -7.52
CA ARG A 101 -7.70 -3.81 -8.06
C ARG A 101 -8.89 -3.67 -7.10
N ARG A 102 -9.24 -4.75 -6.40
CA ARG A 102 -10.32 -4.76 -5.40
C ARG A 102 -9.88 -4.32 -4.00
N GLY A 103 -8.60 -3.98 -3.79
CA GLY A 103 -8.06 -3.67 -2.46
C GLY A 103 -8.07 -4.85 -1.49
N GLN A 104 -8.14 -6.09 -2.00
CA GLN A 104 -8.18 -7.31 -1.16
C GLN A 104 -6.80 -7.75 -0.67
N VAL A 105 -5.75 -7.32 -1.36
CA VAL A 105 -4.36 -7.59 -1.03
C VAL A 105 -3.57 -6.29 -1.15
N SER A 106 -2.67 -6.03 -0.20
CA SER A 106 -1.92 -4.78 -0.21
C SER A 106 -0.84 -4.74 -1.27
N TYR A 107 -0.50 -3.54 -1.73
CA TYR A 107 0.62 -3.32 -2.66
C TYR A 107 1.92 -3.93 -2.13
N SER A 108 2.17 -3.86 -0.82
CA SER A 108 3.35 -4.47 -0.19
C SER A 108 3.43 -5.98 -0.41
N LYS A 109 2.31 -6.69 -0.26
CA LYS A 109 2.21 -8.13 -0.52
C LYS A 109 2.37 -8.43 -2.01
N VAL A 110 1.65 -7.69 -2.87
CA VAL A 110 1.77 -7.82 -4.34
C VAL A 110 3.19 -7.59 -4.83
N ARG A 111 3.89 -6.60 -4.28
CA ARG A 111 5.29 -6.31 -4.61
C ARG A 111 6.21 -7.48 -4.29
N ALA A 112 5.93 -8.26 -3.24
CA ALA A 112 6.66 -9.48 -2.91
C ALA A 112 6.25 -10.65 -3.82
N ILE A 113 4.95 -10.89 -4.00
CA ILE A 113 4.40 -11.94 -4.87
C ILE A 113 4.98 -11.84 -6.29
N THR A 114 4.95 -10.64 -6.88
CA THR A 114 5.44 -10.36 -8.24
C THR A 114 6.94 -10.59 -8.44
N ARG A 115 7.72 -10.92 -7.39
CA ARG A 115 9.13 -11.32 -7.53
C ARG A 115 9.30 -12.80 -7.90
N VAL A 116 8.32 -13.64 -7.58
CA VAL A 116 8.44 -15.11 -7.66
C VAL A 116 7.25 -15.78 -8.34
N ALA A 117 6.10 -15.11 -8.38
CA ALA A 117 4.88 -15.66 -8.93
C ALA A 117 4.94 -15.80 -10.45
N THR A 118 4.29 -16.85 -10.92
CA THR A 118 3.93 -17.08 -12.32
C THR A 118 2.42 -17.28 -12.39
N ALA A 119 1.84 -17.23 -13.60
CA ALA A 119 0.40 -17.49 -13.78
C ALA A 119 -0.06 -18.84 -13.19
N ALA A 120 0.82 -19.84 -13.14
CA ALA A 120 0.52 -21.15 -12.55
C ALA A 120 0.61 -21.21 -11.02
N THR A 121 1.25 -20.22 -10.38
CA THR A 121 1.53 -20.23 -8.93
C THR A 121 0.90 -19.08 -8.17
N GLU A 122 0.35 -18.08 -8.85
CA GLU A 122 -0.19 -16.89 -8.22
C GLU A 122 -1.36 -17.17 -7.27
N ASP A 123 -2.25 -18.11 -7.61
CA ASP A 123 -3.36 -18.51 -6.75
C ASP A 123 -2.86 -18.97 -5.38
N ARG A 124 -1.88 -19.88 -5.36
CA ARG A 124 -1.30 -20.42 -4.11
C ARG A 124 -0.61 -19.32 -3.31
N LEU A 125 0.09 -18.41 -3.96
CA LEU A 125 0.80 -17.32 -3.28
C LEU A 125 -0.16 -16.29 -2.70
N LEU A 126 -1.29 -16.02 -3.37
CA LEU A 126 -2.35 -15.15 -2.85
C LEU A 126 -3.01 -15.72 -1.61
N HIS A 127 -3.24 -17.04 -1.55
CA HIS A 127 -3.79 -17.68 -0.36
C HIS A 127 -2.85 -17.61 0.87
N LEU A 128 -1.54 -17.50 0.65
CA LEU A 128 -0.55 -17.38 1.72
C LEU A 128 -0.25 -15.93 2.12
N ALA A 129 -0.75 -14.96 1.35
CA ALA A 129 -0.32 -13.57 1.42
C ALA A 129 -0.97 -12.79 2.55
#